data_AF-K7FWB7-F1
#
_entry.id   AF-K7FWB7-F1
#
_cell.length_a   1.000
_cell.length_b   1.000
_cell.length_c   1.000
_cell.angle_alpha   90.00
_cell.angle_beta   90.00
_cell.angle_gamma   90.00
#
_symmetry.space_group_name_H-M   'P 1'
#
loop_
_entity.id
_entity.type
_entity.pdbx_description
1 polymer ?
#
loop_
_entity_poly.entity_id
_entity_poly.type
_entity_poly.pdbx_seq_one_letter_code
_entity_poly.pdbx_strand_id
1 'polypeptide(L)'
;MEQKPLPQKTLTVEVLDHLERLALVDFRTLEGVQRLEKAIQFADQLHAVNTQGVEPMDSVLEDRCLYLREDNITEGNCTEDLLCNARETVEEYFIAPPGNIPLPKLNERDTFLQVSE
;
A
#
# COMPACT_ATOMS: atom_id res chain seq x y z
N MET A 1 5.58 -30.32 22.37
CA MET A 1 5.63 -29.42 21.19
C MET A 1 5.92 -28.04 21.74
N GLU A 2 7.12 -27.53 21.51
CA GLU A 2 7.54 -26.23 22.05
C GLU A 2 6.85 -25.13 21.24
N GLN A 3 5.86 -24.45 21.83
CA GLN A 3 5.24 -23.29 21.20
C GLN A 3 6.25 -22.14 21.26
N LYS A 4 6.84 -21.79 20.13
CA LYS A 4 7.68 -20.59 20.01
C LYS A 4 6.81 -19.37 20.32
N PRO A 5 7.21 -18.48 21.25
CA PRO A 5 6.41 -17.32 21.60
C PRO A 5 6.22 -16.42 20.36
N LEU A 6 4.99 -15.92 20.18
CA LEU A 6 4.63 -15.03 19.09
C LEU A 6 5.49 -13.74 19.17
N PRO A 7 6.00 -13.23 18.04
CA PRO A 7 6.79 -12.01 18.02
C PRO A 7 5.92 -10.83 18.47
N GLN A 8 6.16 -10.30 19.65
CA GLN A 8 5.48 -9.09 20.13
C GLN A 8 6.11 -7.87 19.46
N LYS A 9 5.54 -7.44 18.32
CA LYS A 9 6.00 -6.24 17.61
C LYS A 9 5.19 -5.04 18.03
N THR A 10 5.82 -4.10 18.72
CA THR A 10 5.23 -2.81 19.05
C THR A 10 5.21 -1.92 17.80
N LEU A 11 4.04 -1.38 17.45
CA LEU A 11 3.94 -0.38 16.39
C LEU A 11 4.54 0.94 16.88
N THR A 12 5.64 1.37 16.27
CA THR A 12 6.25 2.67 16.58
C THR A 12 5.66 3.76 15.68
N VAL A 13 5.79 5.02 16.10
CA VAL A 13 5.31 6.17 15.31
C VAL A 13 5.99 6.23 13.95
N GLU A 14 7.27 5.85 13.86
CA GLU A 14 8.03 5.80 12.62
C GLU A 14 7.48 4.74 11.65
N VAL A 15 7.08 3.58 12.18
CA VAL A 15 6.45 2.52 11.37
C VAL A 15 5.09 2.97 10.84
N LEU A 16 4.28 3.60 11.68
CA LEU A 16 2.97 4.13 11.27
C LEU A 16 3.13 5.18 10.18
N ASP A 17 4.02 6.16 10.39
CA ASP A 17 4.31 7.20 9.42
C ASP A 17 4.85 6.64 8.10
N HIS A 18 5.71 5.63 8.15
CA HIS A 18 6.20 4.96 6.95
C HIS A 18 5.09 4.25 6.18
N LEU A 19 4.20 3.54 6.88
CA LEU A 19 3.07 2.85 6.27
C LEU A 19 2.07 3.81 5.63
N GLU A 20 1.77 4.94 6.25
CA GLU A 20 0.90 5.97 5.66
C GLU A 20 1.48 6.53 4.35
N ARG A 21 2.80 6.77 4.31
CA ARG A 21 3.48 7.24 3.10
C ARG A 21 3.40 6.21 1.97
N LEU A 22 3.55 4.93 2.28
CA LEU A 22 3.45 3.85 1.29
C LEU A 22 2.01 3.66 0.80
N ALA A 23 1.04 3.72 1.71
CA ALA A 23 -0.37 3.52 1.40
C ALA A 23 -1.03 4.76 0.77
N LEU A 24 -0.42 5.94 0.89
CA LEU A 24 -1.01 7.24 0.56
C LEU A 24 -2.34 7.49 1.30
N VAL A 25 -2.44 7.01 2.53
CA VAL A 25 -3.64 7.10 3.39
C VAL A 25 -3.21 7.55 4.78
N ASP A 26 -3.96 8.47 5.39
CA ASP A 26 -3.80 8.86 6.79
C ASP A 26 -4.69 7.98 7.67
N PHE A 27 -4.09 7.26 8.62
CA PHE A 27 -4.80 6.31 9.49
C PHE A 27 -4.32 6.33 10.94
N ARG A 28 -3.49 7.30 11.33
CA ARG A 28 -3.01 7.53 12.71
C ARG A 28 -4.09 8.06 13.66
N THR A 29 -5.34 7.63 13.47
CA THR A 29 -6.39 7.78 14.47
C THR A 29 -6.26 6.65 15.50
N LEU A 30 -6.79 6.86 16.70
CA LEU A 30 -6.81 5.83 17.74
C LEU A 30 -7.46 4.52 17.23
N GLU A 31 -8.58 4.65 16.52
CA GLU A 31 -9.29 3.50 15.94
C GLU A 31 -8.48 2.81 14.84
N GLY A 32 -7.84 3.58 13.96
CA GLY A 32 -7.03 3.04 12.86
C GLY A 32 -5.84 2.24 13.37
N VAL A 33 -5.12 2.77 14.36
CA VAL A 33 -4.00 2.07 15.00
C VAL A 33 -4.47 0.80 15.71
N GLN A 34 -5.55 0.86 16.50
CA GLN A 34 -6.10 -0.33 17.15
C GLN A 34 -6.54 -1.42 16.16
N ARG A 35 -7.11 -1.02 15.01
CA ARG A 35 -7.51 -1.96 13.96
C ARG A 35 -6.29 -2.62 13.32
N LEU A 36 -5.22 -1.87 13.09
CA LEU A 36 -3.95 -2.39 12.57
C LEU A 36 -3.30 -3.37 13.56
N GLU A 37 -3.25 -3.02 14.86
CA GLU A 37 -2.72 -3.91 15.90
C GLU A 37 -3.48 -5.25 15.96
N LYS A 38 -4.82 -5.21 15.91
CA LYS A 38 -5.66 -6.42 15.88
C LYS A 38 -5.40 -7.27 14.63
N ALA A 39 -5.21 -6.63 13.47
CA ALA A 39 -4.91 -7.33 12.23
C ALA A 39 -3.54 -8.03 12.28
N ILE A 40 -2.52 -7.39 12.87
CA ILE A 40 -1.19 -7.98 13.08
C ILE A 40 -1.29 -9.17 14.05
N GLN A 41 -1.95 -9.00 15.19
CA GLN A 41 -2.15 -10.08 16.17
C GLN A 41 -2.90 -11.28 15.56
N PHE A 42 -3.83 -11.03 14.65
CA PHE A 42 -4.51 -12.09 13.92
C PHE A 42 -3.56 -12.82 12.96
N ALA A 43 -2.74 -12.08 12.19
CA ALA A 43 -1.76 -12.65 11.27
C ALA A 43 -0.62 -13.40 11.97
N ASP A 44 -0.21 -12.98 13.16
CA ASP A 44 0.86 -13.61 13.94
C ASP A 44 0.58 -15.09 14.23
N GLN A 45 -0.69 -15.50 14.26
CA GLN A 45 -1.09 -16.90 14.44
C GLN A 45 -0.50 -17.82 13.36
N LEU A 46 -0.22 -17.30 12.15
CA LEU A 46 0.41 -18.04 11.06
C LEU A 46 1.85 -18.50 11.42
N HIS A 47 2.53 -17.81 12.34
CA HIS A 47 3.88 -18.23 12.79
C HIS A 47 3.89 -19.54 13.59
N ALA A 48 2.73 -20.02 14.07
CA ALA A 48 2.63 -21.31 14.73
C ALA A 48 2.67 -22.50 13.75
N VAL A 49 2.50 -22.24 12.44
CA VAL A 49 2.52 -23.27 11.40
C VAL A 49 3.97 -23.53 10.96
N ASN A 50 4.38 -24.80 10.96
CA ASN A 50 5.70 -25.19 10.46
C ASN A 50 5.72 -25.22 8.93
N THR A 51 6.41 -24.28 8.30
CA THR A 51 6.62 -24.21 6.85
C THR A 51 8.04 -24.62 6.44
N GLN A 52 8.79 -25.31 7.31
CA GLN A 52 10.16 -25.72 6.99
C GLN A 52 10.19 -26.68 5.79
N GLY A 53 10.93 -26.31 4.75
CA GLY A 53 11.05 -27.09 3.51
C GLY A 53 9.84 -27.01 2.59
N VAL A 54 8.90 -26.10 2.85
CA VAL A 54 7.78 -25.79 1.95
C VAL A 54 8.17 -24.60 1.09
N GLU A 55 8.19 -24.80 -0.22
CA GLU A 55 8.44 -23.71 -1.18
C GLU A 55 7.25 -22.74 -1.20
N PRO A 56 7.48 -21.40 -1.25
CA PRO A 56 6.41 -20.43 -1.40
C PRO A 56 5.64 -20.60 -2.72
N MET A 57 4.31 -20.53 -2.65
CA MET A 57 3.46 -20.51 -3.84
C MET A 57 3.28 -19.07 -4.34
N ASP A 58 3.67 -18.80 -5.59
CA ASP A 58 3.54 -17.49 -6.24
C ASP A 58 2.28 -17.38 -7.13
N SER A 59 1.85 -18.50 -7.70
CA SER A 59 0.67 -18.63 -8.55
C SER A 59 0.04 -20.01 -8.36
N VAL A 60 -1.29 -20.11 -8.46
CA VAL A 60 -1.96 -21.42 -8.47
C VAL A 60 -1.81 -22.16 -9.81
N LEU A 61 -1.15 -21.55 -10.79
CA LEU A 61 -0.98 -22.05 -12.16
C LEU A 61 0.49 -22.38 -12.47
N GLU A 62 1.20 -23.00 -11.53
CA GLU A 62 2.64 -23.27 -11.60
C GLU A 62 3.04 -24.09 -12.85
N ASP A 63 2.16 -24.95 -13.35
CA ASP A 63 2.40 -25.80 -14.54
C ASP A 63 2.30 -25.05 -15.88
N ARG A 64 2.00 -23.74 -15.86
CA ARG A 64 1.82 -22.97 -17.10
C ARG A 64 3.11 -22.25 -17.48
N CYS A 65 3.49 -22.39 -18.75
CA CYS A 65 4.54 -21.57 -19.32
C CYS A 65 4.13 -20.08 -19.32
N LEU A 66 5.13 -19.20 -19.25
CA LEU A 66 4.93 -17.76 -19.41
C LEU A 66 4.36 -17.47 -20.80
N TYR A 67 3.22 -16.78 -20.84
CA TYR A 67 2.61 -16.33 -22.09
C TYR A 67 3.38 -15.12 -22.61
N LEU A 68 3.93 -15.26 -23.81
CA LEU A 68 4.52 -14.14 -24.53
C LEU A 68 3.45 -13.44 -25.37
N ARG A 69 3.47 -12.11 -25.36
CA ARG A 69 2.67 -11.29 -26.26
C ARG A 69 3.47 -11.09 -27.55
N GLU A 70 2.81 -11.29 -28.70
CA GLU A 70 3.38 -10.96 -30.00
C GLU A 70 3.74 -9.47 -30.09
N ASP A 71 4.88 -9.17 -30.72
CA ASP A 71 5.36 -7.80 -30.90
C ASP A 71 4.67 -7.11 -32.10
N ASN A 72 3.38 -6.86 -31.93
CA ASN A 72 2.55 -6.18 -32.91
C ASN A 72 2.10 -4.81 -32.37
N ILE A 73 2.07 -3.81 -33.24
CA ILE A 73 1.49 -2.50 -32.95
C ILE A 73 -0.03 -2.63 -33.04
N THR A 74 -0.73 -2.31 -31.95
CA THR A 74 -2.20 -2.44 -31.87
C THR A 74 -2.94 -1.10 -31.77
N GLU A 75 -2.25 -0.02 -31.39
CA GLU A 75 -2.88 1.23 -30.98
C GLU A 75 -2.18 2.47 -31.56
N GLY A 76 -2.95 3.55 -31.71
CA GLY A 76 -2.48 4.88 -32.12
C GLY A 76 -3.63 5.89 -32.17
N ASN A 77 -3.29 7.17 -31.99
CA ASN A 77 -4.23 8.31 -32.11
C ASN A 77 -5.47 8.24 -31.19
N CYS A 78 -5.33 7.70 -29.98
CA CYS A 78 -6.40 7.53 -28.99
C CYS A 78 -6.37 8.59 -27.86
N THR A 79 -5.78 9.76 -28.12
CA THR A 79 -5.60 10.82 -27.10
C THR A 79 -6.92 11.23 -26.44
N GLU A 80 -7.98 11.41 -27.22
CA GLU A 80 -9.30 11.79 -26.70
C GLU A 80 -9.86 10.74 -25.74
N ASP A 81 -9.80 9.45 -26.12
CA ASP A 81 -10.27 8.33 -25.31
C ASP A 81 -9.45 8.19 -24.01
N LEU A 82 -8.14 8.41 -24.07
CA LEU A 82 -7.26 8.32 -22.91
C LEU A 82 -7.47 9.47 -21.91
N LEU A 83 -7.72 10.68 -22.41
CA LEU A 83 -7.86 11.88 -21.58
C LEU A 83 -9.29 12.12 -21.09
N CYS A 84 -10.30 11.37 -21.56
CA CYS A 84 -11.70 11.62 -21.24
C CYS A 84 -12.02 11.60 -19.72
N ASN A 85 -11.25 10.84 -18.93
CA ASN A 85 -11.40 10.75 -17.47
C ASN A 85 -10.42 11.65 -16.70
N ALA A 86 -9.57 12.41 -17.38
CA ALA A 86 -8.61 13.29 -16.74
C ALA A 86 -9.34 14.44 -16.05
N ARG A 87 -9.01 14.68 -14.77
CA ARG A 87 -9.57 15.80 -14.02
C ARG A 87 -9.18 17.15 -14.62
N GLU A 88 -7.90 17.27 -14.98
CA GLU A 88 -7.32 18.47 -15.58
C GLU A 88 -6.29 18.06 -16.63
N THR A 89 -6.25 18.80 -17.74
CA THR A 89 -5.32 18.59 -18.85
C THR A 89 -4.81 19.93 -19.38
N VAL A 90 -3.56 19.98 -19.83
CA VAL A 90 -2.99 21.12 -20.57
C VAL A 90 -2.28 20.57 -21.79
N GLU A 91 -2.62 21.07 -22.98
CA GLU A 91 -1.99 20.68 -24.25
C GLU A 91 -1.90 19.14 -24.43
N GLU A 92 -2.99 18.43 -24.12
CA GLU A 92 -3.07 16.96 -24.18
C GLU A 92 -2.19 16.20 -23.17
N TYR A 93 -1.66 16.89 -22.16
CA TYR A 93 -0.97 16.27 -21.02
C TYR A 93 -1.86 16.20 -19.79
N PHE A 94 -1.75 15.11 -19.04
CA PHE A 94 -2.31 15.03 -17.68
C PHE A 94 -1.62 16.04 -16.77
N ILE A 95 -2.41 16.82 -16.03
CA ILE A 95 -1.85 17.66 -14.98
C ILE A 95 -1.79 16.84 -13.68
N ALA A 96 -0.59 16.78 -13.10
CA ALA A 96 -0.38 16.29 -11.76
C ALA A 96 0.29 17.39 -10.92
N PRO A 97 0.05 17.45 -9.60
CA PRO A 97 0.87 18.25 -8.71
C PRO A 97 2.35 17.89 -8.88
N PRO A 98 3.28 18.84 -8.68
CA PRO A 98 4.70 18.53 -8.66
C PRO A 98 4.93 17.37 -7.67
N GLY A 99 5.48 16.27 -8.19
CA GLY A 99 5.44 14.96 -7.58
C GLY A 99 5.92 14.93 -6.12
N ASN A 100 5.26 14.07 -5.35
CA ASN A 100 5.51 13.85 -3.92
C ASN A 100 5.08 15.03 -3.05
N ILE A 101 3.78 15.39 -3.04
CA ILE A 101 3.23 16.23 -1.96
C ILE A 101 3.55 15.49 -0.66
N PRO A 102 4.51 15.96 0.14
CA PRO A 102 4.79 15.33 1.40
C PRO A 102 3.51 15.45 2.21
N LEU A 103 3.01 14.34 2.74
CA LEU A 103 2.05 14.45 3.83
C LEU A 103 2.66 15.42 4.86
N PRO A 104 1.87 16.36 5.41
CA PRO A 104 2.39 17.41 6.27
C PRO A 104 3.31 16.79 7.34
N LYS A 105 4.43 17.45 7.62
CA LYS A 105 5.41 16.90 8.58
C LYS A 105 4.71 16.72 9.93
N LEU A 106 5.20 15.78 10.77
CA LEU A 106 4.61 15.48 12.09
C LEU A 106 4.20 16.74 12.86
N ASN A 107 5.09 17.73 12.92
CA ASN A 107 4.88 19.00 13.61
C ASN A 107 3.76 19.89 13.01
N GLU A 108 3.43 19.70 11.74
CA GLU A 108 2.39 20.47 11.02
C GLU A 108 1.02 19.81 11.17
N ARG A 109 0.95 18.51 11.49
CA ARG A 109 -0.30 17.77 11.71
C ARG A 109 -0.92 18.03 13.07
N ASP A 110 -0.11 18.24 14.10
CA ASP A 110 -0.59 18.60 15.45
C ASP A 110 -1.38 19.92 15.45
N THR A 111 -1.06 20.83 14.54
CA THR A 111 -1.77 22.12 14.35
C THR A 111 -3.20 21.96 13.86
N PHE A 112 -3.53 20.90 13.11
CA PHE A 112 -4.88 20.69 12.57
C PHE A 112 -5.87 20.14 13.62
N LEU A 113 -5.36 19.63 14.75
CA LEU A 113 -6.19 19.18 15.88
C LEU A 113 -6.57 20.32 16.85
N GLN A 114 -5.96 21.49 16.72
CA GLN A 114 -6.25 22.67 17.56
C GLN A 114 -7.33 23.61 16.98
N VAL A 115 -7.87 23.33 15.79
CA VAL A 115 -8.88 24.20 15.13
C VAL A 115 -10.31 23.68 15.33
N SER A 116 -10.49 22.62 16.13
CA SER A 116 -11.81 22.13 16.54
C SER A 116 -12.04 22.40 18.03
N GLU A 117 -12.23 23.67 18.37
CA GLU A 117 -13.03 24.13 19.52
C GLU A 117 -14.26 24.88 19.01
#